data_AF-A0A412KL32-F1
#
_entry.id   AF-A0A412KL32-F1
#
_cell.length_a   1.000
_cell.length_b   1.000
_cell.length_c   1.000
_cell.angle_alpha   90.00
_cell.angle_beta   90.00
_cell.angle_gamma   90.00
#
_symmetry.space_group_name_H-M   'P 1'
#
loop_
_entity.id
_entity.type
_entity.pdbx_description
1 polymer ?
#
loop_
_entity_poly.entity_id
_entity_poly.type
_entity_poly.pdbx_seq_one_letter_code
_entity_poly.pdbx_strand_id
1 'polypeptide(L)'
;MAVEDDLLRKNPFEFQLCTVVVNDSVTRQAITKEQEELFLEFIRNDDHYSKYYNGMFILFKTGLRISEFCGLTVKDIDLQERKINVNHQLQRTRGMQYVIEDTKTSSGTRMLPMTDEVYECFEQIVKNRKKVRVEPIIDGYSRFLFLDKKDMPEVALHWEKHFQWALGKYNRTHEEQMPKIMPHVCRHTYCSNMAKAGMNPKALQYLMGHSDIGVTLNVYTHLGLIDAKEEMNRIAKLA
;
A
#
# COMPACT_ATOMS: atom_id res chain seq x y z
N MET A 1 3.97 -23.10 29.07
CA MET A 1 3.72 -21.67 29.38
C MET A 1 3.46 -21.54 30.88
N ALA A 2 3.75 -20.42 31.54
CA ALA A 2 3.73 -20.32 33.02
C ALA A 2 2.45 -20.83 33.74
N VAL A 3 1.27 -20.78 33.11
CA VAL A 3 0.04 -21.39 33.66
C VAL A 3 -0.02 -22.91 33.43
N GLU A 4 0.42 -23.37 32.26
CA GLU A 4 0.52 -24.79 31.90
C GLU A 4 1.66 -25.51 32.64
N ASP A 5 2.69 -24.77 32.99
CA ASP A 5 3.84 -25.23 33.76
C ASP A 5 3.60 -25.11 35.28
N ASP A 6 2.35 -24.82 35.69
CA ASP A 6 1.87 -24.66 37.07
C ASP A 6 2.60 -23.59 37.92
N LEU A 7 3.40 -22.72 37.28
CA LEU A 7 4.06 -21.59 37.93
C LEU A 7 3.07 -20.48 38.33
N LEU A 8 1.91 -20.41 37.66
CA LEU A 8 0.81 -19.49 37.94
C LEU A 8 -0.53 -20.23 37.92
N ARG A 9 -1.40 -19.95 38.90
CA ARG A 9 -2.75 -20.55 38.96
C ARG A 9 -3.72 -20.06 37.88
N LYS A 10 -3.52 -18.85 37.34
CA LYS A 10 -4.37 -18.26 36.31
C LYS A 10 -3.63 -17.17 35.55
N ASN A 11 -4.08 -16.87 34.33
CA ASN A 11 -3.57 -15.76 33.55
C ASN A 11 -4.28 -14.46 33.99
N PRO A 12 -3.58 -13.47 34.59
CA PRO A 12 -4.19 -12.20 34.97
C PRO A 12 -4.64 -11.34 33.79
N PHE A 13 -4.23 -11.67 32.56
CA PHE A 13 -4.66 -11.03 31.31
C PHE A 13 -5.79 -11.78 30.59
N GLU A 14 -6.46 -12.73 31.27
CA GLU A 14 -7.63 -13.43 30.74
C GLU A 14 -8.89 -12.55 30.84
N PHE A 15 -8.86 -11.38 30.19
CA PHE A 15 -10.00 -10.48 30.05
C PHE A 15 -9.97 -9.78 28.68
N GLN A 16 -11.13 -9.33 28.21
CA GLN A 16 -11.22 -8.58 26.95
C GLN A 16 -10.90 -7.10 27.21
N LEU A 17 -9.89 -6.55 26.54
CA LEU A 17 -9.44 -5.16 26.76
C LEU A 17 -10.55 -4.13 26.54
N CYS A 18 -11.46 -4.37 25.59
CA CYS A 18 -12.61 -3.49 25.31
C CYS A 18 -13.60 -3.37 26.48
N THR A 19 -13.56 -4.28 27.46
CA THR A 19 -14.39 -4.20 28.67
C THR A 19 -13.79 -3.29 29.74
N VAL A 20 -12.51 -2.93 29.60
CA VAL A 20 -11.74 -2.16 30.59
C VAL A 20 -11.32 -0.81 30.03
N VAL A 21 -11.04 -0.72 28.72
CA VAL A 21 -10.56 0.49 28.05
C VAL A 21 -11.49 0.80 26.88
N VAL A 22 -11.96 2.05 26.83
CA VAL A 22 -12.72 2.56 25.69
C VAL A 22 -11.81 2.58 24.46
N ASN A 23 -12.26 1.95 23.38
CA ASN A 23 -11.53 2.00 22.12
C ASN A 23 -11.72 3.38 21.47
N ASP A 24 -10.70 4.22 21.53
CA ASP A 24 -10.63 5.54 20.90
C ASP A 24 -9.94 5.52 19.53
N SER A 25 -9.67 4.32 18.98
CA SER A 25 -9.01 4.18 17.68
C SER A 25 -9.86 4.84 16.59
N VAL A 26 -9.30 5.86 15.94
CA VAL A 26 -9.94 6.50 14.80
C VAL A 26 -9.86 5.55 13.60
N THR A 27 -11.00 5.14 13.05
CA THR A 27 -11.05 4.40 11.79
C THR A 27 -10.45 5.26 10.68
N ARG A 28 -9.32 4.82 10.11
CA ARG A 28 -8.67 5.52 9.00
C ARG A 28 -9.58 5.44 7.78
N GLN A 29 -10.10 6.58 7.34
CA GLN A 29 -11.01 6.64 6.20
C GLN A 29 -10.21 6.62 4.89
N ALA A 30 -10.71 5.89 3.90
CA ALA A 30 -10.28 6.06 2.52
C ALA A 30 -10.61 7.48 2.05
N ILE A 31 -9.76 8.05 1.21
CA ILE A 31 -10.07 9.33 0.54
C ILE A 31 -11.08 9.10 -0.58
N THR A 32 -11.80 10.14 -0.97
CA THR A 32 -12.73 10.06 -2.10
C THR A 32 -11.98 9.98 -3.42
N LYS A 33 -12.68 9.57 -4.49
CA LYS A 33 -12.10 9.51 -5.84
C LYS A 33 -11.68 10.90 -6.31
N GLU A 34 -12.49 11.91 -6.04
CA GLU A 34 -12.21 13.31 -6.38
C GLU A 34 -10.95 13.81 -5.64
N GLN A 35 -10.81 13.48 -4.35
CA GLN A 35 -9.62 13.84 -3.57
C GLN A 35 -8.36 13.16 -4.10
N GLU A 36 -8.46 11.89 -4.51
CA GLU A 36 -7.34 11.16 -5.13
C GLU A 36 -6.91 11.82 -6.43
N GLU A 37 -7.87 12.16 -7.30
CA GLU A 37 -7.63 12.80 -8.59
C GLU A 37 -6.99 14.19 -8.43
N LEU A 38 -7.57 15.04 -7.58
CA LEU A 38 -7.03 16.38 -7.28
C LEU A 38 -5.61 16.30 -6.72
N PHE A 39 -5.34 15.34 -5.82
CA PHE A 39 -4.01 15.18 -5.24
C PHE A 39 -3.01 14.76 -6.31
N LEU A 40 -3.34 13.73 -7.10
CA LEU A 40 -2.44 13.23 -8.15
C LEU A 40 -2.22 14.26 -9.26
N GLU A 41 -3.22 15.05 -9.63
CA GLU A 41 -3.10 16.14 -10.59
C GLU A 41 -2.17 17.24 -10.06
N PHE A 42 -2.33 17.64 -8.79
CA PHE A 42 -1.41 18.57 -8.15
C PHE A 42 0.03 18.05 -8.19
N ILE A 43 0.26 16.79 -7.80
CA ILE A 43 1.62 16.21 -7.83
C ILE A 43 2.17 16.25 -9.25
N ARG A 44 1.38 15.87 -10.25
CA ARG A 44 1.81 15.82 -11.66
C ARG A 44 2.27 17.19 -12.16
N ASN A 45 1.55 18.25 -11.80
CA ASN A 45 1.77 19.60 -12.31
C ASN A 45 2.75 20.44 -11.46
N ASP A 46 3.19 19.94 -10.31
CA ASP A 46 4.11 20.65 -9.42
C ASP A 46 5.58 20.47 -9.83
N ASP A 47 6.31 21.58 -9.96
CA ASP A 47 7.74 21.58 -10.34
C ASP A 47 8.62 20.70 -9.43
N HIS A 48 8.32 20.65 -8.13
CA HIS A 48 9.14 19.91 -7.17
C HIS A 48 8.66 18.47 -6.97
N TYR A 49 7.34 18.26 -6.94
CA TYR A 49 6.74 16.97 -6.58
C TYR A 49 6.42 16.07 -7.77
N SER A 50 6.39 16.58 -9.01
CA SER A 50 6.13 15.79 -10.24
C SER A 50 7.01 14.56 -10.39
N LYS A 51 8.26 14.61 -9.93
CA LYS A 51 9.17 13.44 -9.91
C LYS A 51 8.68 12.27 -9.06
N TYR A 52 7.78 12.49 -8.10
CA TYR A 52 7.19 11.44 -7.27
C TYR A 52 5.83 10.95 -7.82
N TYR A 53 5.31 11.58 -8.87
CA TYR A 53 4.00 11.30 -9.45
C TYR A 53 3.80 9.80 -9.73
N ASN A 54 4.69 9.21 -10.53
CA ASN A 54 4.58 7.80 -10.92
C ASN A 54 4.57 6.86 -9.70
N GLY A 55 5.41 7.14 -8.69
CA GLY A 55 5.45 6.34 -7.48
C GLY A 55 4.19 6.46 -6.62
N MET A 56 3.67 7.68 -6.45
CA MET A 56 2.42 7.91 -5.72
C MET A 56 1.22 7.30 -6.46
N PHE A 57 1.17 7.43 -7.78
CA PHE A 57 0.13 6.81 -8.62
C PHE A 57 0.11 5.28 -8.46
N ILE A 58 1.28 4.63 -8.54
CA ILE A 58 1.39 3.18 -8.32
C ILE A 58 0.84 2.78 -6.95
N LEU A 59 1.17 3.52 -5.88
CA LEU A 59 0.65 3.22 -4.54
C LEU A 59 -0.88 3.30 -4.45
N PHE A 60 -1.51 4.24 -5.16
CA PHE A 60 -2.97 4.34 -5.24
C PHE A 60 -3.61 3.25 -6.10
N LYS A 61 -2.91 2.75 -7.13
CA LYS A 61 -3.49 1.85 -8.14
C LYS A 61 -3.11 0.37 -8.00
N THR A 62 -2.20 0.03 -7.09
CA THR A 62 -1.74 -1.37 -6.91
C THR A 62 -1.97 -1.91 -5.50
N GLY A 63 -2.23 -1.03 -4.52
CA GLY A 63 -2.42 -1.44 -3.14
C GLY A 63 -1.16 -2.01 -2.47
N LEU A 64 0.04 -1.79 -3.02
CA LEU A 64 1.30 -2.25 -2.41
C LEU A 64 1.46 -1.71 -0.98
N ARG A 65 2.01 -2.52 -0.07
CA ARG A 65 2.54 -2.00 1.20
C ARG A 65 3.75 -1.14 0.90
N ILE A 66 3.98 -0.10 1.69
CA ILE A 66 5.08 0.84 1.42
C ILE A 66 6.46 0.16 1.40
N SER A 67 6.72 -0.78 2.31
CA SER A 67 7.99 -1.52 2.33
C SER A 67 8.14 -2.50 1.16
N GLU A 68 7.03 -3.06 0.64
CA GLU A 68 7.05 -3.85 -0.60
C GLU A 68 7.42 -2.95 -1.78
N PHE A 69 6.76 -1.79 -1.90
CA PHE A 69 7.03 -0.80 -2.94
C PHE A 69 8.47 -0.27 -2.91
N CYS A 70 8.99 0.06 -1.72
CA CYS A 70 10.38 0.47 -1.54
C CYS A 70 11.39 -0.64 -1.88
N GLY A 71 11.00 -1.91 -1.71
CA GLY A 71 11.84 -3.07 -2.02
C GLY A 71 11.97 -3.37 -3.51
N LEU A 72 11.00 -2.96 -4.33
CA LEU A 72 10.98 -3.28 -5.75
C LEU A 72 12.32 -2.97 -6.45
N THR A 73 12.80 -3.97 -7.18
CA THR A 73 13.97 -3.88 -8.05
C THR A 73 13.57 -3.97 -9.51
N VAL A 74 14.49 -3.67 -10.42
CA VAL A 74 14.26 -3.84 -11.86
C VAL A 74 13.87 -5.28 -12.22
N LYS A 75 14.32 -6.29 -11.45
CA LYS A 75 14.00 -7.70 -11.71
C LYS A 75 12.56 -8.06 -11.36
N ASP A 76 11.91 -7.27 -10.50
CA ASP A 76 10.56 -7.54 -10.03
C ASP A 76 9.49 -6.97 -10.99
N ILE A 77 9.91 -6.16 -11.96
CA ILE A 77 9.01 -5.51 -12.92
C ILE A 77 9.11 -6.23 -14.26
N ASP A 78 8.10 -7.04 -14.57
CA ASP A 78 7.96 -7.69 -15.86
C ASP A 78 7.06 -6.82 -16.76
N LEU A 79 7.70 -5.98 -17.58
CA LEU A 79 7.00 -5.12 -18.54
C LEU A 79 6.45 -5.91 -19.74
N GLN A 80 7.02 -7.07 -20.08
CA GLN A 80 6.54 -7.87 -21.21
C GLN A 80 5.20 -8.52 -20.87
N GLU A 81 5.15 -9.14 -19.70
CA GLU A 81 3.95 -9.80 -19.19
C GLU A 81 3.04 -8.88 -18.38
N ARG A 82 3.43 -7.62 -18.19
CA ARG A 82 2.71 -6.59 -17.41
C ARG A 82 2.39 -7.04 -15.99
N LYS A 83 3.40 -7.55 -15.28
CA LYS A 83 3.28 -8.09 -13.92
C LYS A 83 4.34 -7.53 -12.97
N ILE A 84 3.95 -7.30 -11.73
CA ILE A 84 4.83 -6.91 -10.62
C ILE A 84 4.99 -8.13 -9.71
N ASN A 85 6.21 -8.60 -9.52
CA ASN A 85 6.53 -9.68 -8.59
C ASN A 85 6.75 -9.11 -7.18
N VAL A 86 5.84 -9.40 -6.26
CA VAL A 86 5.94 -8.97 -4.86
C VAL A 86 6.33 -10.19 -4.04
N ASN A 87 7.62 -10.35 -3.75
CA ASN A 87 8.17 -11.49 -3.00
C ASN A 87 9.00 -11.09 -1.78
N HIS A 88 9.33 -9.81 -1.61
CA HIS A 88 10.11 -9.29 -0.50
C HIS A 88 9.70 -7.86 -0.14
N GLN A 89 10.21 -7.37 0.99
CA GLN A 89 10.03 -5.99 1.43
C GLN A 89 11.33 -5.42 1.98
N LEU A 90 11.56 -4.13 1.72
CA LEU A 90 12.71 -3.40 2.25
C LEU A 90 12.32 -2.67 3.53
N GLN A 91 13.09 -2.93 4.58
CA GLN A 91 12.97 -2.24 5.86
C GLN A 91 14.29 -1.60 6.27
N ARG A 92 14.20 -0.66 7.20
CA ARG A 92 15.37 -0.09 7.88
C ARG A 92 15.17 -0.19 9.38
N THR A 93 16.07 -0.90 10.05
CA THR A 93 16.01 -1.12 11.49
C THR A 93 16.30 0.18 12.25
N ARG A 94 16.05 0.18 13.56
CA ARG A 94 16.41 1.30 14.44
C ARG A 94 17.92 1.61 14.41
N GLY A 95 18.75 0.60 14.18
CA GLY A 95 20.20 0.75 13.99
C GLY A 95 20.62 1.30 12.63
N MET A 96 19.68 1.82 11.84
CA MET A 96 19.90 2.35 10.47
C MET A 96 20.38 1.31 9.45
N GLN A 97 20.25 0.03 9.75
CA GLN A 97 20.62 -1.06 8.83
C GLN A 97 19.45 -1.37 7.91
N TYR A 98 19.75 -1.52 6.62
CA TYR A 98 18.78 -2.01 5.63
C TYR A 98 18.68 -3.52 5.75
N VAL A 99 17.46 -4.04 5.70
CA VAL A 99 17.17 -5.46 5.77
C VAL A 99 16.10 -5.77 4.73
N ILE A 100 16.30 -6.88 4.01
CA ILE A 100 15.26 -7.49 3.20
C ILE A 100 14.55 -8.53 4.04
N GLU A 101 13.24 -8.37 4.17
CA GLU A 101 12.39 -9.43 4.71
C GLU A 101 11.67 -10.12 3.57
N ASP A 102 11.94 -11.41 3.42
CA ASP A 102 11.16 -12.23 2.51
C ASP A 102 9.72 -12.34 2.99
N THR A 103 8.80 -12.40 2.03
CA THR A 103 7.40 -12.70 2.31
C THR A 103 7.27 -14.19 2.65
N LYS A 104 7.68 -14.61 3.86
CA LYS A 104 7.76 -16.02 4.29
C LYS A 104 6.45 -16.83 4.25
N THR A 105 5.32 -16.20 3.90
CA THR A 105 4.02 -16.87 3.78
C THR A 105 3.55 -16.86 2.32
N SER A 106 2.85 -17.92 1.90
CA SER A 106 2.23 -18.01 0.57
C SER A 106 1.28 -16.84 0.26
N SER A 107 0.68 -16.23 1.28
CA SER A 107 -0.14 -15.02 1.18
C SER A 107 0.64 -13.73 0.93
N GLY A 108 1.95 -13.72 1.25
CA GLY A 108 2.79 -12.54 1.08
C GLY A 108 3.42 -12.46 -0.31
N THR A 109 3.80 -13.59 -0.90
CA THR A 109 4.31 -13.66 -2.28
C THR A 109 3.17 -13.63 -3.29
N ARG A 110 3.17 -12.67 -4.22
CA ARG A 110 2.11 -12.53 -5.22
C ARG A 110 2.57 -11.81 -6.49
N MET A 111 1.91 -12.13 -7.60
CA MET A 111 2.03 -11.38 -8.85
C MET A 111 0.85 -10.40 -8.96
N LEU A 112 1.16 -9.11 -9.15
CA LEU A 112 0.13 -8.08 -9.41
C LEU A 112 0.09 -7.76 -10.91
N PRO A 113 -1.07 -7.84 -11.57
CA PRO A 113 -1.21 -7.34 -12.94
C PRO A 113 -1.13 -5.80 -12.96
N MET A 114 -0.60 -5.25 -14.05
CA MET A 114 -0.59 -3.80 -14.29
C MET A 114 -1.79 -3.40 -15.14
N THR A 115 -2.44 -2.28 -14.79
CA THR A 115 -3.25 -1.53 -15.75
C THR A 115 -2.33 -0.78 -16.74
N ASP A 116 -2.87 -0.23 -17.81
CA ASP A 116 -2.08 0.51 -18.80
C ASP A 116 -1.35 1.70 -18.16
N GLU A 117 -2.01 2.44 -17.28
CA GLU A 117 -1.41 3.61 -16.61
C GLU A 117 -0.33 3.20 -15.60
N VAL A 118 -0.51 2.06 -14.91
CA VAL A 118 0.51 1.51 -14.01
C VAL A 118 1.73 1.03 -14.80
N TYR A 119 1.50 0.39 -15.95
CA TYR A 119 2.56 -0.01 -16.88
C TYR A 119 3.38 1.21 -17.33
N GLU A 120 2.71 2.27 -17.78
CA GLU A 120 3.38 3.52 -18.21
C GLU A 120 4.21 4.14 -17.08
N CYS A 121 3.68 4.15 -15.85
CA CYS A 121 4.42 4.63 -14.67
C CYS A 121 5.71 3.83 -14.45
N PHE A 122 5.63 2.49 -14.48
CA PHE A 122 6.79 1.63 -14.30
C PHE A 122 7.79 1.73 -15.46
N GLU A 123 7.31 1.80 -16.70
CA GLU A 123 8.15 1.99 -17.89
C GLU A 123 8.98 3.27 -17.76
N GLN A 124 8.34 4.38 -17.37
CA GLN A 124 9.03 5.64 -17.12
C GLN A 124 10.01 5.56 -15.94
N ILE A 125 9.65 4.89 -14.84
CA ILE A 125 10.54 4.72 -13.68
C ILE A 125 11.77 3.91 -14.07
N VAL A 126 11.61 2.78 -14.78
CA VAL A 126 12.72 1.92 -15.19
C VAL A 126 13.63 2.66 -16.19
N LYS A 127 13.04 3.37 -17.17
CA LYS A 127 13.77 4.14 -18.17
C LYS A 127 14.56 5.29 -17.57
N ASN A 128 13.96 6.03 -16.64
CA ASN A 128 14.56 7.22 -16.01
C ASN A 128 15.29 6.91 -14.71
N ARG A 129 15.47 5.64 -14.37
CA ARG A 129 16.13 5.22 -13.14
C ARG A 129 17.51 5.85 -13.03
N LYS A 130 17.80 6.42 -11.86
CA LYS A 130 19.10 7.04 -11.54
C LYS A 130 20.23 6.04 -11.80
N LYS A 131 21.17 6.42 -12.66
CA LYS A 131 22.39 5.64 -12.93
C LYS A 131 23.42 5.96 -11.85
N VAL A 132 23.74 4.95 -11.03
CA VAL A 132 24.74 5.06 -9.96
C VAL A 132 26.02 4.34 -10.37
N ARG A 133 27.16 4.79 -9.85
CA ARG A 133 28.46 4.15 -10.13
C ARG A 133 28.57 2.78 -9.47
N VAL A 134 28.02 2.64 -8.27
CA VAL A 134 27.98 1.38 -7.50
C VAL A 134 26.53 1.18 -7.08
N GLU A 135 25.95 0.05 -7.48
CA GLU A 135 24.61 -0.33 -7.05
C GLU A 135 24.62 -0.73 -5.57
N PRO A 136 23.68 -0.23 -4.75
CA PRO A 136 23.53 -0.73 -3.40
C PRO A 136 23.08 -2.20 -3.44
N ILE A 137 23.74 -3.03 -2.63
CA ILE A 137 23.39 -4.44 -2.45
C ILE A 137 22.96 -4.63 -1.01
N ILE A 138 21.70 -5.03 -0.80
CA ILE A 138 21.14 -5.34 0.51
C ILE A 138 20.67 -6.79 0.46
N ASP A 139 21.25 -7.67 1.28
CA ASP A 139 20.87 -9.09 1.37
C ASP A 139 20.78 -9.81 0.01
N GLY A 140 21.68 -9.47 -0.92
CA GLY A 140 21.73 -10.04 -2.28
C GLY A 140 20.81 -9.36 -3.30
N TYR A 141 19.91 -8.48 -2.88
CA TYR A 141 19.08 -7.65 -3.76
C TYR A 141 19.83 -6.40 -4.20
N SER A 142 19.69 -6.03 -5.47
CA SER A 142 20.32 -4.85 -6.07
C SER A 142 19.43 -4.26 -7.14
N ARG A 143 19.82 -3.09 -7.67
CA ARG A 143 19.04 -2.37 -8.69
C ARG A 143 17.62 -1.98 -8.23
N PHE A 144 17.49 -1.53 -6.98
CA PHE A 144 16.27 -0.94 -6.43
C PHE A 144 15.76 0.21 -7.29
N LEU A 145 14.45 0.33 -7.47
CA LEU A 145 13.86 1.35 -8.34
C LEU A 145 14.03 2.77 -7.80
N PHE A 146 13.95 2.94 -6.48
CA PHE A 146 13.96 4.26 -5.83
C PHE A 146 15.20 4.41 -4.94
N LEU A 147 16.04 5.40 -5.26
CA LEU A 147 17.27 5.69 -4.54
C LEU A 147 17.26 7.12 -4.00
N ASP A 148 17.79 7.30 -2.80
CA ASP A 148 17.91 8.59 -2.15
C ASP A 148 19.09 9.41 -2.72
N LYS A 149 19.35 10.56 -2.10
CA LYS A 149 20.46 11.45 -2.49
C LYS A 149 21.85 10.83 -2.26
N LYS A 150 21.95 9.82 -1.40
CA LYS A 150 23.17 9.09 -1.06
C LYS A 150 23.30 7.77 -1.83
N ASP A 151 22.50 7.59 -2.88
CA ASP A 151 22.45 6.37 -3.71
C ASP A 151 22.01 5.11 -2.96
N MET A 152 21.37 5.28 -1.78
CA MET A 152 20.83 4.18 -1.00
C MET A 152 19.34 3.98 -1.29
N PRO A 153 18.79 2.76 -1.18
CA PRO A 153 17.37 2.54 -1.42
C PRO A 153 16.48 3.39 -0.52
N GLU A 154 15.44 4.00 -1.08
CA GLU A 154 14.47 4.72 -0.27
C GLU A 154 13.63 3.74 0.56
N VAL A 155 13.18 4.20 1.73
CA VAL A 155 12.40 3.39 2.68
C VAL A 155 11.12 4.13 3.05
N ALA A 156 10.22 3.45 3.75
CA ALA A 156 8.91 3.97 4.13
C ALA A 156 8.95 5.41 4.67
N LEU A 157 9.90 5.71 5.57
CA LEU A 157 10.03 7.06 6.15
C LEU A 157 10.31 8.16 5.11
N HIS A 158 11.04 7.87 4.04
CA HIS A 158 11.29 8.85 2.96
C HIS A 158 9.97 9.18 2.25
N TRP A 159 9.23 8.14 1.85
CA TRP A 159 7.93 8.28 1.20
C TRP A 159 6.89 8.95 2.09
N GLU A 160 6.81 8.61 3.37
CA GLU A 160 5.94 9.30 4.33
C GLU A 160 6.23 10.81 4.37
N LYS A 161 7.51 11.21 4.34
CA LYS A 161 7.89 12.63 4.26
C LYS A 161 7.54 13.25 2.91
N HIS A 162 7.72 12.55 1.80
CA HIS A 162 7.32 13.04 0.47
C HIS A 162 5.81 13.33 0.41
N PHE A 163 4.98 12.41 0.90
CA PHE A 163 3.54 12.61 1.04
C PHE A 163 3.21 13.78 1.96
N GLN A 164 3.83 13.84 3.15
CA GLN A 164 3.57 14.90 4.13
C GLN A 164 3.91 16.29 3.57
N TRP A 165 5.05 16.44 2.89
CA TRP A 165 5.46 17.73 2.34
C TRP A 165 4.61 18.14 1.14
N ALA A 166 4.27 17.19 0.27
CA ALA A 166 3.43 17.46 -0.88
C ALA A 166 2.01 17.86 -0.46
N LEU A 167 1.39 17.10 0.44
CA LEU A 167 0.11 17.44 1.05
C LEU A 167 0.17 18.78 1.79
N GLY A 168 1.25 19.04 2.53
CA GLY A 168 1.45 20.31 3.21
C GLY A 168 1.54 21.49 2.24
N LYS A 169 2.11 21.31 1.04
CA LYS A 169 2.09 22.33 0.00
C LYS A 169 0.69 22.50 -0.57
N TYR A 170 0.02 21.40 -0.94
CA TYR A 170 -1.36 21.43 -1.43
C TYR A 170 -2.29 22.21 -0.50
N ASN A 171 -2.31 21.87 0.79
CA ASN A 171 -3.20 22.50 1.78
C ASN A 171 -2.86 23.97 2.08
N ARG A 172 -1.69 24.47 1.66
CA ARG A 172 -1.33 25.90 1.75
C ARG A 172 -1.71 26.69 0.50
N THR A 173 -1.90 26.01 -0.63
CA THR A 173 -2.16 26.66 -1.93
C THR A 173 -3.60 26.51 -2.42
N HIS A 174 -4.42 25.71 -1.75
CA HIS A 174 -5.82 25.48 -2.09
C HIS A 174 -6.72 25.82 -0.88
N GLU A 175 -7.90 26.35 -1.17
CA GLU A 175 -8.91 26.69 -0.14
C GLU A 175 -9.44 25.44 0.55
N GLU A 176 -9.75 24.40 -0.23
CA GLU A 176 -10.20 23.12 0.29
C GLU A 176 -9.01 22.27 0.75
N GLN A 177 -8.96 22.02 2.06
CA GLN A 177 -7.92 21.19 2.64
C GLN A 177 -8.19 19.71 2.45
N MET A 178 -7.18 18.99 1.99
CA MET A 178 -7.23 17.54 1.91
C MET A 178 -7.01 16.89 3.27
N PRO A 179 -7.65 15.72 3.50
CA PRO A 179 -7.37 14.90 4.66
C PRO A 179 -5.93 14.38 4.62
N LYS A 180 -5.50 13.74 5.71
CA LYS A 180 -4.15 13.17 5.78
C LYS A 180 -3.98 12.05 4.76
N ILE A 181 -3.11 12.26 3.78
CA ILE A 181 -2.71 11.27 2.77
C ILE A 181 -1.31 10.74 3.11
N MET A 182 -1.19 9.43 3.26
CA MET A 182 0.07 8.72 3.52
C MET A 182 0.07 7.41 2.72
N PRO A 183 1.23 6.75 2.53
CA PRO A 183 1.28 5.50 1.75
C PRO A 183 0.29 4.41 2.17
N HIS A 184 0.05 4.26 3.48
CA HIS A 184 -0.94 3.29 3.97
C HIS A 184 -2.39 3.69 3.64
N VAL A 185 -2.67 4.99 3.50
CA VAL A 185 -3.99 5.49 3.07
C VAL A 185 -4.20 5.16 1.60
N CYS A 186 -3.18 5.29 0.74
CA CYS A 186 -3.27 4.87 -0.67
C CYS A 186 -3.69 3.40 -0.79
N ARG A 187 -3.07 2.52 -0.01
CA ARG A 187 -3.43 1.10 0.04
C ARG A 187 -4.86 0.86 0.55
N HIS A 188 -5.28 1.59 1.58
CA HIS A 188 -6.64 1.49 2.10
C HIS A 188 -7.67 1.96 1.06
N THR A 189 -7.41 3.11 0.42
CA THR A 189 -8.22 3.66 -0.67
C THR A 189 -8.34 2.70 -1.84
N TYR A 190 -7.23 2.08 -2.27
CA TYR A 190 -7.25 1.04 -3.30
C TYR A 190 -8.20 -0.11 -2.93
N CYS A 191 -8.07 -0.63 -1.70
CA CYS A 191 -8.93 -1.71 -1.20
C CYS A 191 -10.42 -1.32 -1.20
N SER A 192 -10.73 -0.13 -0.66
CA SER A 192 -12.09 0.41 -0.62
C SER A 192 -12.67 0.63 -2.01
N ASN A 193 -11.89 1.16 -2.95
CA ASN A 193 -12.34 1.42 -4.32
C ASN A 193 -12.60 0.10 -5.07
N MET A 194 -11.72 -0.90 -4.94
CA MET A 194 -11.91 -2.20 -5.57
C MET A 194 -13.13 -2.94 -4.97
N ALA A 195 -13.33 -2.84 -3.65
CA ALA A 195 -14.50 -3.41 -2.99
C ALA A 195 -15.80 -2.76 -3.48
N LYS A 196 -15.85 -1.42 -3.54
CA LYS A 196 -16.99 -0.65 -4.08
C LYS A 196 -17.25 -0.94 -5.56
N ALA A 197 -16.21 -1.25 -6.34
CA ALA A 197 -16.32 -1.66 -7.73
C ALA A 197 -16.84 -3.11 -7.89
N GLY A 198 -17.17 -3.80 -6.81
CA GLY A 198 -17.70 -5.17 -6.84
C GLY A 198 -16.63 -6.23 -7.15
N MET A 199 -15.35 -5.94 -6.89
CA MET A 199 -14.29 -6.93 -7.06
C MET A 199 -14.56 -8.15 -6.17
N ASN A 200 -14.29 -9.34 -6.71
CA ASN A 200 -14.38 -10.57 -5.94
C ASN A 200 -13.47 -10.49 -4.67
N PRO A 201 -13.99 -10.73 -3.46
CA PRO A 201 -13.22 -10.59 -2.22
C PRO A 201 -11.97 -11.46 -2.15
N LYS A 202 -11.96 -12.65 -2.78
CA LYS A 202 -10.77 -13.52 -2.85
C LYS A 202 -9.72 -12.97 -3.79
N ALA A 203 -10.13 -12.41 -4.93
CA ALA A 203 -9.21 -11.72 -5.83
C ALA A 203 -8.59 -10.49 -5.13
N LEU A 204 -9.41 -9.70 -4.43
CA LEU A 204 -8.92 -8.56 -3.66
C LEU A 204 -8.01 -9.00 -2.51
N GLN A 205 -8.34 -10.08 -1.79
CA GLN A 205 -7.47 -10.66 -0.77
C GLN A 205 -6.09 -11.02 -1.33
N TYR A 206 -6.06 -11.67 -2.49
CA TYR A 206 -4.82 -12.02 -3.19
C TYR A 206 -4.02 -10.78 -3.57
N LEU A 207 -4.63 -9.79 -4.23
CA LEU A 207 -3.96 -8.53 -4.64
C LEU A 207 -3.41 -7.75 -3.45
N MET A 208 -4.15 -7.72 -2.35
CA MET A 208 -3.72 -7.07 -1.12
C MET A 208 -2.64 -7.91 -0.40
N GLY A 209 -2.58 -9.22 -0.59
CA GLY A 209 -1.71 -10.10 0.17
C GLY A 209 -2.08 -10.12 1.66
N HIS A 210 -3.38 -10.23 1.95
CA HIS A 210 -3.89 -10.42 3.32
C HIS A 210 -3.93 -11.90 3.67
N SER A 211 -3.22 -12.30 4.74
CA SER A 211 -3.27 -13.67 5.26
C SER A 211 -4.66 -14.06 5.76
N ASP A 212 -5.36 -13.10 6.38
CA ASP A 212 -6.74 -13.25 6.84
C ASP A 212 -7.71 -12.50 5.91
N ILE A 213 -8.74 -13.22 5.46
CA ILE A 213 -9.82 -12.67 4.64
C ILE A 213 -10.65 -11.64 5.42
N GLY A 214 -10.74 -11.76 6.76
CA GLY A 214 -11.45 -10.83 7.62
C GLY A 214 -10.97 -9.39 7.43
N VAL A 215 -9.67 -9.19 7.22
CA VAL A 215 -9.09 -7.86 6.95
C VAL A 215 -9.66 -7.24 5.66
N THR A 216 -9.85 -8.05 4.62
CA THR A 216 -10.46 -7.61 3.35
C THR A 216 -11.96 -7.40 3.50
N LEU A 217 -12.66 -8.32 4.18
CA LEU A 217 -14.11 -8.25 4.39
C LEU A 217 -14.54 -7.08 5.28
N ASN A 218 -13.67 -6.61 6.18
CA ASN A 218 -13.90 -5.40 6.96
C ASN A 218 -14.15 -4.16 6.08
N VAL A 219 -13.73 -4.17 4.82
CA VAL A 219 -14.00 -3.07 3.88
C VAL A 219 -15.40 -3.18 3.25
N TYR A 220 -15.99 -4.37 3.24
CA TYR A 220 -17.33 -4.66 2.74
C TYR A 220 -18.42 -4.53 3.83
N THR A 221 -18.08 -4.18 5.08
CA THR A 221 -19.04 -4.16 6.21
C THR A 221 -20.17 -3.15 6.05
N HIS A 222 -20.08 -2.25 5.07
CA HIS A 222 -21.12 -1.27 4.76
C HIS A 222 -22.16 -1.76 3.74
N LEU A 223 -22.03 -2.99 3.21
CA LEU A 223 -23.04 -3.55 2.31
C LEU A 223 -24.36 -3.76 3.05
N GLY A 224 -25.42 -3.14 2.53
CA GLY A 224 -26.78 -3.21 3.07
C GLY A 224 -27.78 -3.77 2.07
N LEU A 225 -29.07 -3.59 2.37
CA LEU A 225 -30.17 -4.07 1.52
C LEU A 225 -30.16 -3.43 0.11
N ILE A 226 -29.65 -2.21 -0.01
CA ILE A 226 -29.54 -1.51 -1.31
C ILE A 226 -28.53 -2.23 -2.20
N ASP A 227 -27.33 -2.51 -1.70
CA ASP A 227 -26.29 -3.22 -2.45
C ASP A 227 -26.74 -4.65 -2.84
N ALA A 228 -27.45 -5.33 -1.93
CA ALA A 228 -28.01 -6.65 -2.20
C ALA A 228 -29.04 -6.62 -3.35
N LYS A 229 -29.90 -5.58 -3.40
CA LYS A 229 -30.86 -5.40 -4.50
C LYS A 229 -30.17 -5.08 -5.82
N GLU A 230 -29.15 -4.24 -5.81
CA GLU A 230 -28.37 -3.92 -7.01
C GLU A 230 -27.68 -5.16 -7.58
N GLU A 231 -27.08 -5.99 -6.73
CA GLU A 231 -26.42 -7.23 -7.18
C GLU A 231 -27.43 -8.24 -7.73
N MET A 232 -28.58 -8.41 -7.08
CA MET A 232 -29.67 -9.25 -7.60
C MET A 232 -30.16 -8.76 -8.97
N ASN A 233 -30.31 -7.44 -9.14
CA ASN A 233 -30.70 -6.84 -10.43
C ASN A 233 -29.62 -7.03 -11.50
N ARG A 234 -28.33 -6.97 -11.13
CA ARG A 234 -27.21 -7.24 -12.05
C ARG A 234 -27.23 -8.69 -12.54
N ILE A 235 -27.44 -9.64 -11.64
CA ILE A 235 -27.55 -11.07 -11.97
C ILE A 235 -28.77 -11.33 -12.86
N ALA A 236 -29.91 -10.71 -12.56
CA ALA A 236 -31.12 -10.85 -13.36
C ALA A 236 -30.98 -10.33 -14.80
N LYS A 237 -30.04 -9.40 -15.07
CA LYS A 237 -29.71 -8.92 -16.42
C LYS A 237 -28.76 -9.84 -17.19
N LEU A 238 -28.09 -10.77 -16.50
CA LEU A 238 -27.17 -11.75 -17.10
C LEU A 238 -27.85 -13.09 -17.40
N ALA A 239 -29.05 -13.31 -16.86
CA ALA A 239 -29.92 -14.46 -17.11
C ALA A 239 -30.85 -14.20 -18.31
#